data_AF-A0A9D4KDX0-F1
#
_entry.id   AF-A0A9D4KDX0-F1
#
_cell.length_a   1.000
_cell.length_b   1.000
_cell.length_c   1.000
_cell.angle_alpha   90.00
_cell.angle_beta   90.00
_cell.angle_gamma   90.00
#
_symmetry.space_group_name_H-M   'P 1'
#
loop_
_entity.id
_entity.type
_entity.pdbx_description
1 polymer ?
#
loop_
_entity_poly.entity_id
_entity_poly.type
_entity_poly.pdbx_seq_one_letter_code
_entity_poly.pdbx_strand_id
1 'polypeptide(L)'
;MKSRVPRAWLICLSVQVPQMILDDCHRTGTQCRIFCTQPRRIAALSVSERVAAERGESIGQTVGFQIRLESRYAILGNQLS
;
A
#
# COMPACT_ATOMS: atom_id res chain seq x y z
N MET A 1 -35.43 -2.95 21.58
CA MET A 1 -34.72 -2.03 20.65
C MET A 1 -33.45 -1.47 21.32
N LYS A 2 -32.30 -2.14 21.15
CA LYS A 2 -30.95 -1.54 21.35
C LYS A 2 -29.86 -2.50 20.85
N SER A 3 -29.80 -2.75 19.53
CA SER A 3 -28.63 -3.40 18.93
C SER A 3 -27.60 -2.31 18.60
N ARG A 4 -26.64 -2.12 19.52
CA ARG A 4 -25.40 -1.39 19.23
C ARG A 4 -24.65 -2.19 18.18
N VAL A 5 -24.74 -1.78 16.91
CA VAL A 5 -23.74 -2.13 15.91
C VAL A 5 -22.41 -1.54 16.38
N PRO A 6 -21.39 -2.34 16.76
CA PRO A 6 -20.09 -1.78 17.02
C PRO A 6 -19.60 -1.20 15.70
N ARG A 7 -19.18 0.07 15.75
CA ARG A 7 -18.58 0.81 14.65
C ARG A 7 -17.25 0.14 14.31
N ALA A 8 -17.31 -0.97 13.57
CA ALA A 8 -16.19 -1.47 12.81
C ALA A 8 -15.97 -0.47 11.68
N TRP A 9 -15.20 0.58 12.00
CA TRP A 9 -14.46 1.31 11.01
C TRP A 9 -13.72 0.25 10.18
N LEU A 10 -14.02 0.18 8.88
CA LEU A 10 -13.23 -0.57 7.90
C LEU A 10 -11.82 0.04 7.93
N ILE A 11 -11.00 -0.38 8.87
CA ILE A 11 -9.58 -0.11 8.90
C ILE A 11 -9.01 -1.06 7.87
N CYS A 12 -8.34 -0.51 6.87
CA CYS A 12 -7.64 -1.24 5.83
C CYS A 12 -6.54 -2.10 6.48
N LEU A 13 -6.92 -3.29 6.96
CA LEU A 13 -6.06 -4.30 7.58
C LEU A 13 -5.43 -5.21 6.51
N SER A 14 -6.01 -5.25 5.31
CA SER A 14 -5.65 -6.22 4.28
C SER A 14 -4.68 -5.64 3.26
N VAL A 15 -3.37 -5.66 3.58
CA VAL A 15 -2.29 -5.51 2.59
C VAL A 15 -2.26 -6.63 1.54
N GLN A 16 -2.94 -7.74 1.85
CA GLN A 16 -2.95 -8.96 1.04
C GLN A 16 -3.65 -8.77 -0.31
N VAL A 17 -4.76 -8.02 -0.38
CA VAL A 17 -5.48 -7.83 -1.65
C VAL A 17 -4.65 -7.04 -2.67
N PRO A 18 -4.05 -5.89 -2.30
CA PRO A 18 -3.09 -5.20 -3.17
C PRO A 18 -1.90 -6.07 -3.57
N GLN A 19 -1.31 -6.84 -2.65
CA GLN A 19 -0.18 -7.72 -2.96
C GLN A 19 -0.57 -8.79 -3.98
N MET A 20 -1.71 -9.46 -3.81
CA MET A 20 -2.18 -10.48 -4.76
C MET A 20 -2.38 -9.93 -6.17
N ILE A 21 -2.98 -8.74 -6.30
CA ILE A 21 -3.18 -8.09 -7.60
C ILE A 21 -1.83 -7.69 -8.21
N LEU A 22 -0.91 -7.16 -7.41
CA LEU A 22 0.42 -6.80 -7.86
C LEU A 22 1.21 -8.02 -8.35
N ASP A 23 1.12 -9.15 -7.65
CA ASP A 23 1.80 -10.39 -8.01
C ASP A 23 1.20 -11.05 -9.26
N ASP A 24 -0.11 -10.91 -9.49
CA ASP A 24 -0.74 -11.32 -10.74
C ASP A 24 -0.32 -10.44 -11.93
N CYS A 25 -0.27 -9.12 -11.73
CA CYS A 25 0.22 -8.19 -12.74
C CYS A 25 1.69 -8.41 -13.07
N HIS A 26 2.51 -8.74 -12.06
CA HIS A 26 3.91 -9.10 -12.26
C HIS A 26 4.05 -10.40 -13.08
N ARG A 27 3.21 -11.40 -12.82
CA ARG A 27 3.19 -12.66 -13.59
C ARG A 27 2.74 -12.48 -15.04
N THR A 28 1.79 -11.57 -15.28
CA THR A 28 1.30 -11.28 -16.64
C THR A 28 2.17 -10.26 -17.38
N GLY A 29 3.19 -9.69 -16.74
CA GLY A 29 4.05 -8.63 -17.31
C GLY A 29 3.31 -7.30 -17.53
N THR A 30 2.14 -7.13 -16.90
CA THR A 30 1.32 -5.93 -17.06
C THR A 30 1.73 -4.87 -16.05
N GLN A 31 1.92 -3.64 -16.52
CA GLN A 31 2.22 -2.53 -15.64
C GLN A 31 1.01 -2.20 -14.75
N CYS A 32 1.14 -2.40 -13.45
CA CYS A 32 0.07 -2.16 -12.48
C CYS A 32 0.50 -1.14 -11.42
N ARG A 33 -0.40 -0.21 -11.11
CA ARG A 33 -0.24 0.78 -10.03
C ARG A 33 -1.46 0.73 -9.13
N ILE A 34 -1.23 0.42 -7.86
CA ILE A 34 -2.29 0.26 -6.87
C ILE A 34 -2.15 1.36 -5.84
N PHE A 35 -3.26 2.08 -5.59
CA PHE A 35 -3.35 3.10 -4.55
C PHE A 35 -4.22 2.60 -3.42
N CYS A 36 -3.64 2.53 -2.22
CA CYS A 36 -4.38 2.21 -0.99
C CYS A 36 -4.42 3.43 -0.11
N THR A 37 -5.62 3.88 0.26
CA THR A 37 -5.78 5.02 1.17
C THR A 37 -5.93 4.53 2.61
N GLN A 38 -5.33 5.27 3.53
CA GLN A 38 -5.41 5.00 4.96
C GLN A 38 -5.88 6.28 5.67
N PRO A 39 -6.89 6.22 6.55
CA PRO A 39 -7.38 7.40 7.26
C PRO A 39 -6.39 7.94 8.30
N ARG A 40 -5.44 7.11 8.75
CA ARG A 40 -4.41 7.48 9.72
C ARG A 40 -3.03 7.50 9.06
N ARG A 41 -2.31 8.62 9.20
CA ARG A 41 -0.95 8.80 8.68
C ARG A 41 0.03 7.72 9.14
N ILE A 42 0.02 7.41 10.44
CA ILE A 42 0.89 6.39 11.03
C ILE A 42 0.57 5.01 10.46
N ALA A 43 -0.71 4.74 10.14
CA ALA A 43 -1.10 3.49 9.50
C ALA A 43 -0.58 3.41 8.06
N ALA A 44 -0.63 4.51 7.30
CA ALA A 44 -0.05 4.56 5.95
C ALA A 44 1.45 4.23 5.96
N LEU A 45 2.21 4.86 6.88
CA LEU A 45 3.64 4.62 7.03
C LEU A 45 3.93 3.16 7.44
N SER A 46 3.32 2.70 8.53
CA SER A 46 3.55 1.35 9.07
C SER A 46 3.15 0.26 8.08
N VAL A 47 2.09 0.46 7.30
CA VAL A 47 1.68 -0.47 6.26
C VAL A 47 2.71 -0.51 5.14
N SER A 48 3.16 0.64 4.62
CA SER A 48 4.17 0.67 3.56
C SER A 48 5.51 0.08 4.01
N GLU A 49 5.95 0.36 5.24
CA GLU A 49 7.15 -0.25 5.85
C GLU A 49 7.01 -1.77 5.94
N ARG A 50 5.88 -2.25 6.44
CA ARG A 50 5.62 -3.68 6.58
C ARG A 50 5.57 -4.40 5.23
N VAL A 51 4.89 -3.83 4.24
CA VAL A 51 4.79 -4.42 2.89
C VAL A 51 6.17 -4.44 2.21
N ALA A 52 6.98 -3.40 2.39
CA ALA A 52 8.35 -3.36 1.89
C ALA A 52 9.21 -4.46 2.56
N ALA A 53 9.11 -4.61 3.88
CA ALA A 53 9.80 -5.66 4.63
C ALA A 53 9.35 -7.08 4.24
N GLU A 54 8.06 -7.30 4.02
CA GLU A 54 7.51 -8.59 3.55
C GLU A 54 8.03 -8.95 2.15
N ARG A 55 8.30 -7.96 1.29
CA ARG A 55 8.91 -8.16 -0.04
C ARG A 55 10.44 -8.21 -0.02
N GLY A 56 11.07 -7.91 1.12
CA GLY A 56 12.53 -7.79 1.22
C GLY A 56 13.11 -6.58 0.49
N GLU A 57 12.30 -5.54 0.28
CA GLU A 57 12.69 -4.32 -0.42
C GLU A 57 12.66 -3.11 0.53
N SER A 58 13.39 -2.05 0.16
CA SER A 58 13.31 -0.75 0.82
C SER A 58 12.15 0.07 0.29
N ILE A 59 11.53 0.88 1.16
CA ILE A 59 10.52 1.86 0.73
C ILE A 59 11.12 2.78 -0.35
N GLY A 60 10.38 2.97 -1.44
CA GLY A 60 10.79 3.75 -2.59
C GLY A 60 11.26 2.91 -3.78
N GLN A 61 11.32 1.58 -3.65
CA GLN A 61 11.47 0.67 -4.81
C GLN A 61 10.10 0.35 -5.40
N THR A 62 9.49 -0.79 -5.05
CA THR A 62 8.15 -1.17 -5.52
C THR A 62 7.02 -0.55 -4.69
N VAL A 63 7.29 -0.24 -3.42
CA VAL A 63 6.29 0.25 -2.46
C VAL A 63 6.59 1.68 -2.03
N GLY A 64 5.56 2.53 -1.99
CA GLY A 64 5.67 3.93 -1.58
C GLY A 64 4.51 4.39 -0.72
N PHE A 65 4.62 5.60 -0.18
CA PHE A 65 3.54 6.29 0.52
C PHE A 65 3.60 7.80 0.26
N GLN A 66 2.46 8.45 0.40
CA GLN A 66 2.34 9.90 0.33
C GLN A 66 1.48 10.37 1.50
N ILE A 67 2.06 11.20 2.38
CA ILE A 67 1.37 11.85 3.48
C ILE A 67 1.68 13.34 3.45
N ARG A 68 0.84 14.13 4.15
CA ARG A 68 1.07 15.57 4.25
C ARG A 68 2.43 15.84 4.92
N LEU A 69 3.34 16.50 4.21
CA LEU A 69 4.74 16.83 4.59
C LEU A 69 5.80 15.76 4.34
N GLU A 70 5.44 14.54 3.94
CA GLU A 70 6.43 13.47 3.68
C GLU A 70 5.93 12.53 2.58
N SER A 71 6.78 12.26 1.58
CA SER A 71 6.45 11.36 0.49
C SER A 71 7.65 10.55 0.06
N ARG A 72 7.45 9.24 -0.08
CA ARG A 72 8.40 8.30 -0.66
C ARG A 72 7.71 7.57 -1.79
N TYR A 73 7.98 7.97 -3.02
CA TYR A 73 7.37 7.36 -4.20
C TYR A 73 8.10 6.08 -4.58
N ALA A 74 7.36 5.07 -5.00
CA ALA A 74 7.91 3.87 -5.61
C ALA A 74 8.56 4.24 -6.95
N ILE A 75 9.86 4.00 -7.08
CA ILE A 75 10.62 4.16 -8.32
C ILE A 75 10.35 2.90 -9.16
N LEU A 76 9.29 2.95 -9.96
CA LEU A 76 9.16 2.05 -11.09
C LEU A 76 10.28 2.45 -12.06
N GLY A 77 11.25 1.56 -12.28
CA GLY A 77 12.32 1.79 -13.23
C GLY A 77 11.80 2.41 -14.54
N ASN A 78 12.43 3.54 -14.89
CA ASN A 78 12.45 4.20 -16.19
C ASN A 78 11.28 5.11 -16.63
N GLN A 79 11.37 6.40 -16.24
CA GLN A 79 10.98 7.55 -17.08
C GLN A 79 11.94 8.73 -16.82
N LEU A 80 13.22 8.59 -17.17
CA LEU A 80 14.10 9.71 -17.54
C LEU A 80 14.98 9.23 -18.70
N SER A 81 14.41 9.32 -19.90
CA SER A 81 15.13 9.60 -21.15
C SER A 81 14.79 11.02 -21.55
#